data_AF-A0A382EK74-F1
#
_entry.id   AF-A0A382EK74-F1
#
_cell.length_a   1.000
_cell.length_b   1.000
_cell.length_c   1.000
_cell.angle_alpha   90.00
_cell.angle_beta   90.00
_cell.angle_gamma   90.00
#
_symmetry.space_group_name_H-M   'P 1'
#
loop_
_entity.id
_entity.type
_entity.pdbx_description
1 polymer ?
#
loop_
_entity_poly.entity_id
_entity_poly.type
_entity_poly.pdbx_seq_one_letter_code
_entity_poly.pdbx_strand_id
1 'polypeptide(L)'
;MLLKNKNITVVGSGCTGVATSNFLISRNASVTLVDTKPKNELEESLSTLHPKVQTLFEYSEVPLSSDLVVLSPGVNIRSSFLEVVRKR
;
A
#
# COMPACT_ATOMS: atom_id res chain seq x y z
N MET A 1 16.64 -3.26 -8.91
CA MET A 1 15.88 -2.12 -8.36
C MET A 1 16.39 -1.79 -6.96
N LEU A 2 16.59 -0.52 -6.63
CA LEU A 2 17.00 -0.07 -5.29
C LEU A 2 15.75 0.34 -4.48
N LEU A 3 15.41 -0.43 -3.45
CA LEU A 3 14.20 -0.22 -2.62
C LEU A 3 14.50 0.42 -1.25
N LYS A 4 15.76 0.37 -0.82
CA LYS A 4 16.19 0.93 0.47
C LYS A 4 15.92 2.43 0.52
N ASN A 5 15.37 2.90 1.64
CA ASN A 5 15.02 4.29 1.93
C ASN A 5 14.02 4.93 0.94
N LYS A 6 13.27 4.13 0.18
CA LYS A 6 12.18 4.62 -0.66
C LYS A 6 10.89 4.71 0.13
N ASN A 7 10.11 5.76 -0.13
CA ASN A 7 8.74 5.89 0.34
C ASN A 7 7.83 5.16 -0.65
N ILE A 8 7.28 4.02 -0.25
CA ILE A 8 6.50 3.16 -1.14
C ILE A 8 5.08 3.04 -0.60
N THR A 9 4.10 3.34 -1.45
CA THR A 9 2.70 3.06 -1.15
C THR A 9 2.30 1.72 -1.76
N VAL A 10 1.73 0.83 -0.96
CA VAL A 10 1.06 -0.37 -1.42
C VAL A 10 -0.44 -0.13 -1.38
N VAL A 11 -1.13 -0.42 -2.46
CA VAL A 11 -2.58 -0.22 -2.57
C VAL A 11 -3.29 -1.57 -2.56
N GLY A 12 -4.24 -1.72 -1.65
CA GLY A 12 -5.01 -2.93 -1.40
C GLY A 12 -4.39 -3.76 -0.29
N SER A 13 -5.18 -4.08 0.73
CA SER A 13 -4.76 -4.72 1.98
C SER A 13 -5.11 -6.21 2.09
N GLY A 14 -5.43 -6.87 0.97
CA GLY A 14 -5.56 -8.33 0.95
C GLY A 14 -4.21 -9.04 1.11
N CYS A 15 -4.20 -10.38 1.08
CA CYS A 15 -3.02 -11.21 1.31
C CYS A 15 -1.77 -10.76 0.52
N THR A 16 -1.95 -10.41 -0.77
CA THR A 16 -0.84 -9.95 -1.63
C THR A 16 -0.28 -8.60 -1.18
N GLY A 17 -1.15 -7.66 -0.80
CA GLY A 17 -0.73 -6.33 -0.35
C GLY A 17 0.02 -6.38 0.97
N VAL A 18 -0.45 -7.22 1.91
CA VAL A 18 0.21 -7.46 3.19
C VAL A 18 1.57 -8.12 2.99
N ALA A 19 1.65 -9.20 2.20
CA ALA A 19 2.91 -9.88 1.89
C ALA A 19 3.92 -8.93 1.21
N THR A 20 3.44 -8.11 0.26
CA THR A 20 4.26 -7.12 -0.42
C THR A 20 4.78 -6.05 0.54
N SER A 21 3.93 -5.55 1.43
CA SER A 21 4.31 -4.55 2.43
C SER A 21 5.40 -5.08 3.36
N ASN A 22 5.23 -6.31 3.84
CA ASN A 22 6.22 -6.99 4.68
C ASN A 22 7.55 -7.20 3.95
N PHE A 23 7.50 -7.62 2.68
CA PHE A 23 8.68 -7.75 1.84
C PHE A 23 9.42 -6.40 1.71
N LEU A 24 8.71 -5.31 1.44
CA LEU A 24 9.31 -3.99 1.27
C LEU A 24 9.95 -3.47 2.56
N ILE A 25 9.33 -3.69 3.72
CA ILE A 25 9.94 -3.42 5.03
C ILE A 25 11.25 -4.22 5.20
N SER A 26 11.26 -5.51 4.84
CA SER A 26 12.48 -6.34 4.90
C SER A 26 13.62 -5.81 4.02
N ARG A 27 13.29 -5.00 3.00
CA ARG A 27 14.24 -4.32 2.12
C ARG A 27 14.60 -2.90 2.57
N ASN A 28 14.24 -2.53 3.81
CA ASN A 28 14.48 -1.22 4.41
C ASN A 28 13.80 -0.07 3.64
N ALA A 29 12.61 -0.30 3.07
CA ALA A 29 11.76 0.76 2.56
C ALA A 29 10.87 1.34 3.67
N SER A 30 10.41 2.57 3.49
CA SER A 30 9.32 3.17 4.26
C SER A 30 8.01 2.83 3.55
N VAL A 31 7.12 2.09 4.21
CA VAL A 31 5.93 1.53 3.55
C VAL A 31 4.65 2.07 4.18
N THR A 32 3.76 2.55 3.32
CA THR A 32 2.37 2.89 3.67
C THR A 32 1.43 1.97 2.90
N LEU A 33 0.63 1.19 3.60
CA LEU A 33 -0.43 0.36 3.05
C LEU A 33 -1.74 1.14 3.06
N VAL A 34 -2.41 1.23 1.91
CA VAL A 34 -3.64 1.99 1.72
C VAL A 34 -4.75 1.07 1.24
N ASP A 35 -5.94 1.22 1.81
CA ASP A 35 -7.16 0.60 1.30
C ASP A 35 -8.35 1.55 1.41
N THR A 36 -9.29 1.43 0.48
CA THR A 36 -10.55 2.17 0.51
C THR A 36 -11.55 1.58 1.49
N LYS A 37 -11.38 0.29 1.84
CA LYS A 37 -12.23 -0.40 2.82
C LYS A 37 -11.87 0.00 4.25
N PRO A 38 -12.82 -0.10 5.18
CA PRO A 38 -12.54 0.05 6.60
C PRO A 38 -11.70 -1.10 7.15
N LYS A 39 -10.97 -0.82 8.23
CA LYS A 39 -10.03 -1.78 8.84
C LYS A 39 -10.70 -3.08 9.31
N ASN A 40 -11.92 -2.98 9.82
CA ASN A 40 -12.70 -4.13 10.33
C ASN A 40 -13.01 -5.17 9.24
N GLU A 41 -13.10 -4.76 7.97
CA GLU A 41 -13.27 -5.69 6.84
C GLU A 41 -11.96 -6.38 6.42
N LEU A 42 -10.82 -5.98 7.01
CA LEU A 42 -9.48 -6.39 6.59
C LEU A 42 -8.71 -7.13 7.69
N GLU A 43 -9.32 -7.34 8.88
CA GLU A 43 -8.66 -7.86 10.08
C GLU A 43 -7.89 -9.15 9.84
N GLU A 44 -8.50 -10.10 9.11
CA GLU A 44 -7.87 -11.39 8.80
C GLU A 44 -6.56 -11.20 8.02
N SER A 45 -6.56 -10.36 6.97
CA SER A 45 -5.36 -10.11 6.17
C SER A 45 -4.31 -9.34 6.97
N LEU A 46 -4.75 -8.37 7.77
CA LEU A 46 -3.86 -7.51 8.56
C LEU A 46 -3.20 -8.22 9.75
N SER A 47 -3.69 -9.40 10.14
CA SER A 47 -3.15 -10.19 11.26
C SER A 47 -1.64 -10.49 11.15
N THR A 48 -1.12 -10.57 9.91
CA THR A 48 0.29 -10.84 9.62
C THR A 48 1.08 -9.60 9.20
N LEU A 49 0.47 -8.41 9.26
CA LEU A 49 1.11 -7.18 8.83
C LEU A 49 2.26 -6.80 9.78
N HIS A 50 3.41 -6.50 9.20
CA HIS A 50 4.58 -6.09 9.96
C HIS A 50 4.30 -4.73 10.66
N PRO A 51 4.61 -4.58 11.97
CA PRO A 51 4.21 -3.41 12.76
C PRO A 51 4.82 -2.08 12.31
N LYS A 52 5.91 -2.12 11.54
CA LYS A 52 6.52 -0.91 10.92
C LYS A 52 5.76 -0.39 9.69
N VAL A 53 4.81 -1.15 9.14
CA VAL A 53 4.01 -0.68 8.01
C VAL A 53 3.00 0.35 8.53
N GLN A 54 3.03 1.55 7.96
CA GLN A 54 1.98 2.53 8.21
C GLN A 54 0.72 2.12 7.46
N THR A 55 -0.45 2.37 8.03
CA THR A 55 -1.73 1.99 7.40
C THR A 55 -2.66 3.18 7.30
N LEU A 56 -3.36 3.28 6.17
CA LEU A 56 -4.43 4.25 5.93
C LEU A 56 -5.63 3.49 5.36
N PHE A 57 -6.73 3.48 6.10
CA PHE A 57 -7.99 2.84 5.72
C PHE A 57 -9.05 3.89 5.45
N GLU A 58 -10.09 3.53 4.70
CA GLU A 58 -11.12 4.48 4.26
C GLU A 58 -10.52 5.67 3.50
N TYR A 59 -9.36 5.47 2.89
CA TYR A 59 -8.55 6.53 2.31
C TYR A 59 -8.62 6.46 0.79
N SER A 60 -9.14 7.52 0.18
CA SER A 60 -9.46 7.57 -1.26
C SER A 60 -8.39 8.24 -2.11
N GLU A 61 -7.19 8.45 -1.56
CA GLU A 61 -6.08 9.10 -2.26
C GLU A 61 -4.78 8.34 -2.00
N VAL A 62 -3.81 8.45 -2.90
CA VAL A 62 -2.44 7.94 -2.64
C VAL A 62 -1.61 9.08 -2.04
N PRO A 63 -0.85 8.84 -0.96
CA PRO A 63 0.07 9.83 -0.41
C PRO A 63 0.97 10.45 -1.48
N LEU A 64 1.04 11.78 -1.48
CA LEU A 64 1.78 12.51 -2.52
C LEU A 64 3.30 12.33 -2.43
N SER A 65 3.82 11.81 -1.33
CA SER A 65 5.26 11.65 -1.04
C SER A 65 5.87 10.34 -1.55
N SER A 66 5.09 9.51 -2.25
CA SER A 66 5.51 8.16 -2.65
C SER A 66 6.42 8.17 -3.87
N ASP A 67 7.59 7.55 -3.74
CA ASP A 67 8.54 7.29 -4.84
C ASP A 67 8.06 6.17 -5.77
N LEU A 68 7.26 5.23 -5.24
CA LEU A 68 6.73 4.07 -5.95
C LEU A 68 5.35 3.74 -5.40
N VAL A 69 4.43 3.37 -6.31
CA VAL A 69 3.13 2.83 -5.97
C VAL A 69 3.04 1.39 -6.46
N VAL A 70 2.74 0.47 -5.55
CA VAL A 70 2.54 -0.95 -5.86
C VAL A 70 1.06 -1.25 -5.78
N LEU A 71 0.48 -1.61 -6.91
CA LEU A 71 -0.94 -1.95 -7.02
C LEU A 71 -1.15 -3.45 -6.79
N SER A 72 -1.98 -3.79 -5.80
CA SER A 72 -2.43 -5.17 -5.64
C SER A 72 -3.29 -5.60 -6.84
N PRO A 73 -3.22 -6.87 -7.30
CA PRO A 73 -3.96 -7.33 -8.48
C PRO A 73 -5.48 -7.10 -8.45
N GLY A 74 -6.08 -7.08 -7.26
CA GLY A 74 -7.52 -6.83 -7.08
C GLY A 74 -7.93 -5.35 -7.23
N VAL A 75 -6.96 -4.44 -7.36
CA VAL A 75 -7.22 -3.00 -7.48
C VAL A 75 -7.40 -2.65 -8.96
N ASN A 76 -8.53 -2.01 -9.28
CA ASN A 76 -8.76 -1.53 -10.63
C ASN A 76 -7.80 -0.37 -10.96
N ILE A 77 -6.87 -0.59 -11.88
CA ILE A 77 -5.90 0.43 -12.34
C ILE A 77 -6.56 1.70 -12.94
N ARG A 78 -7.84 1.64 -13.30
CA ARG A 78 -8.65 2.77 -13.80
C ARG A 78 -9.50 3.45 -12.73
N SER A 79 -9.36 3.09 -11.46
CA SER A 79 -10.09 3.77 -10.38
C SER A 79 -9.68 5.24 -10.28
N SER A 80 -10.64 6.13 -10.04
CA SER A 80 -10.43 7.58 -9.88
C SER A 80 -9.38 7.92 -8.82
N PHE A 81 -9.30 7.13 -7.76
CA PHE A 81 -8.34 7.27 -6.67
C PHE A 81 -6.85 7.23 -7.14
N LEU A 82 -6.56 6.62 -8.30
CA LEU A 82 -5.21 6.56 -8.88
C LEU A 82 -4.90 7.68 -9.87
N GLU A 83 -5.88 8.51 -10.26
CA GLU A 83 -5.71 9.51 -11.32
C GLU A 83 -4.59 10.52 -11.02
N VAL A 84 -4.45 10.93 -9.76
CA VAL A 84 -3.40 11.86 -9.32
C VAL A 84 -2.00 11.24 -9.48
N VAL A 85 -1.87 9.95 -9.22
CA VAL A 85 -0.59 9.22 -9.32
C VAL A 85 -0.18 9.05 -10.78
N ARG A 86 -1.13 8.77 -11.68
CA ARG A 86 -0.85 8.49 -13.10
C ARG A 86 -0.33 9.70 -13.89
N LYS A 87 -0.58 10.91 -13.39
CA LYS A 87 -0.20 12.17 -14.04
C LYS A 87 1.19 12.67 -13.62
N ARG A 88 1.94 11.87 -12.85
CA ARG A 88 3.29 12.17 -12.35
C ARG A 88 4.31 11.32 -13.08
#